data_AF-A0A3Q1HQT6-F1
#
_entry.id   AF-A0A3Q1HQT6-F1
#
_cell.length_a   1.000
_cell.length_b   1.000
_cell.length_c   1.000
_cell.angle_alpha   90.00
_cell.angle_beta   90.00
_cell.angle_gamma   90.00
#
_symmetry.space_group_name_H-M   'P 1'
#
loop_
_entity.id
_entity.type
_entity.pdbx_description
1 polymer ?
#
loop_
_entity_poly.entity_id
_entity_poly.type
_entity_poly.pdbx_seq_one_letter_code
_entity_poly.pdbx_strand_id
1 'polypeptide(L)'
;KQLQNQPNIIIKPADKGSKIVIMDKQQYAYEAYRQLDNQNHYRRITASLQPQIQLEIRSIVQQLYTDKFINAKQRDYLYGPNDPRMRLFYLLPKIHKESDTWTIPHEVPPGRPIVSDCNSCTYHISQYIDHFLGPLSVNWSPLN
;
A
#
# COMPACT_ATOMS: atom_id res chain seq x y z
N LYS A 1 8.67 -26.32 2.44
CA LYS A 1 7.80 -26.01 3.60
C LYS A 1 8.55 -25.57 4.86
N GLN A 2 9.82 -25.95 5.06
CA GLN A 2 10.57 -25.59 6.28
C GLN A 2 11.01 -24.11 6.36
N LEU A 3 11.41 -23.48 5.24
CA LEU A 3 11.89 -22.09 5.22
C LEU A 3 10.81 -21.06 5.60
N GLN A 4 9.55 -21.27 5.21
CA GLN A 4 8.46 -20.35 5.55
C GLN A 4 8.18 -20.25 7.05
N ASN A 5 8.60 -21.28 7.82
CA ASN A 5 8.38 -21.35 9.26
C ASN A 5 9.57 -20.83 10.07
N GLN A 6 10.64 -20.36 9.42
CA GLN A 6 11.79 -19.80 10.12
C GLN A 6 11.49 -18.35 10.54
N PRO A 7 11.41 -18.04 11.85
CA PRO A 7 10.95 -16.75 12.33
C PRO A 7 11.93 -15.60 12.10
N ASN A 8 13.19 -15.92 11.75
CA ASN A 8 14.29 -14.98 11.63
C ASN A 8 14.54 -14.52 10.19
N ILE A 9 13.82 -15.05 9.21
CA ILE A 9 13.98 -14.65 7.80
C ILE A 9 12.71 -14.00 7.25
N ILE A 10 12.91 -13.09 6.30
CA ILE A 10 11.86 -12.49 5.49
C ILE A 10 12.06 -12.92 4.05
N ILE A 11 10.99 -13.40 3.43
CA ILE A 11 10.96 -13.78 2.01
C ILE A 11 10.07 -12.77 1.28
N LYS A 12 10.67 -12.03 0.34
CA LYS A 12 9.96 -11.02 -0.46
C LYS A 12 10.41 -11.09 -1.93
N PRO A 13 9.53 -10.73 -2.88
CA PRO A 13 9.98 -10.48 -4.23
C PRO A 13 10.89 -9.25 -4.27
N ALA A 14 11.89 -9.28 -5.14
CA ALA A 14 12.71 -8.12 -5.43
C ALA A 14 11.89 -7.03 -6.12
N ASP A 15 12.32 -5.78 -5.98
CA ASP A 15 11.71 -4.63 -6.64
C ASP A 15 11.71 -4.74 -8.17
N LYS A 16 12.75 -5.38 -8.74
CA LYS A 16 12.94 -5.59 -10.18
C LYS A 16 13.60 -6.94 -10.47
N GLY A 17 13.39 -7.45 -11.68
CA GLY A 17 14.09 -8.63 -12.21
C GLY A 17 13.50 -9.98 -11.79
N SER A 18 12.26 -10.01 -11.27
CA SER A 18 11.52 -11.25 -10.94
C SER A 18 12.27 -12.23 -10.03
N LYS A 19 13.11 -11.71 -9.13
CA LYS A 19 13.87 -12.51 -8.16
C LYS A 19 13.14 -12.61 -6.82
N ILE A 20 13.41 -13.67 -6.07
CA ILE A 20 13.03 -13.79 -4.66
C ILE A 20 14.25 -13.48 -3.80
N VAL A 21 14.04 -12.71 -2.74
CA VAL A 21 15.08 -12.33 -1.78
C VAL A 21 14.74 -12.94 -0.43
N ILE A 22 15.73 -13.60 0.16
CA ILE A 22 15.71 -14.07 1.54
C ILE A 22 16.61 -13.12 2.31
N MET A 23 16.09 -12.49 3.36
CA MET A 23 16.81 -11.53 4.18
C MET A 23 16.66 -11.87 5.66
N ASP A 24 17.64 -11.49 6.46
CA ASP A 24 17.46 -11.47 7.91
C ASP A 24 16.33 -10.49 8.28
N LYS A 25 15.50 -10.90 9.25
CA LYS A 25 14.33 -10.14 9.67
C LYS A 25 14.72 -8.82 10.34
N GLN A 26 15.82 -8.78 11.09
CA GLN A 26 16.29 -7.56 11.74
C GLN A 26 16.82 -6.58 10.70
N GLN A 27 17.58 -7.04 9.69
CA GLN A 27 18.02 -6.22 8.57
C GLN A 27 16.84 -5.62 7.78
N TYR A 28 15.82 -6.43 7.50
CA TYR A 28 14.61 -5.95 6.82
C TYR A 28 13.86 -4.92 7.66
N ALA A 29 13.75 -5.13 8.98
CA ALA A 29 13.12 -4.18 9.89
C ALA A 29 13.94 -2.89 10.01
N TYR A 30 15.28 -2.98 10.03
CA TYR A 30 16.18 -1.83 10.06
C TYR A 30 15.92 -0.89 8.88
N GLU A 31 15.87 -1.41 7.66
CA GLU A 31 15.57 -0.57 6.49
C GLU A 31 14.16 0.04 6.56
N ALA A 32 13.18 -0.69 7.09
CA ALA A 32 11.83 -0.15 7.28
C ALA A 32 11.82 1.02 8.27
N TYR A 33 12.45 0.88 9.42
CA TYR A 33 12.52 1.94 10.43
C TYR A 33 13.35 3.12 9.94
N ARG A 34 14.48 2.91 9.26
CA ARG A 34 15.26 3.99 8.64
C ARG A 34 14.40 4.88 7.73
N GLN A 35 13.49 4.28 6.95
CA GLN A 35 12.56 5.05 6.11
C GLN A 35 11.47 5.73 6.94
N LEU A 36 10.80 4.99 7.84
CA LEU A 36 9.65 5.48 8.61
C LEU A 36 10.02 6.53 9.67
N ASP A 37 11.26 6.55 10.14
CA ASP A 37 11.77 7.52 11.12
C ASP A 37 12.27 8.81 10.47
N ASN A 38 12.25 8.92 9.13
CA ASN A 38 12.55 10.16 8.44
C ASN A 38 11.42 11.18 8.63
N GLN A 39 11.62 12.11 9.57
CA GLN A 39 10.66 13.14 9.96
C GLN A 39 10.37 14.20 8.88
N ASN A 40 11.19 14.27 7.83
CA ASN A 40 10.90 15.12 6.67
C ASN A 40 9.75 14.56 5.80
N HIS A 41 9.42 13.27 5.95
CA HIS A 41 8.41 12.59 5.14
C HIS A 41 7.30 11.94 5.97
N TYR A 42 7.61 11.47 7.17
CA TYR A 42 6.67 10.74 8.01
C TYR A 42 6.48 11.41 9.38
N ARG A 43 5.26 11.28 9.92
CA ARG A 43 4.93 11.66 11.29
C ARG A 43 4.37 10.45 12.01
N ARG A 44 4.89 10.19 13.21
CA ARG A 44 4.40 9.12 14.07
C ARG A 44 3.01 9.49 14.60
N ILE A 45 2.07 8.56 14.50
CA ILE A 45 0.74 8.66 15.10
C ILE A 45 0.66 7.78 16.35
N THR A 46 -0.10 8.21 17.35
CA THR A 46 -0.27 7.48 18.62
C THR A 46 -1.40 6.45 18.58
N ALA A 47 -2.33 6.60 17.63
CA ALA A 47 -3.45 5.69 17.42
C ALA A 47 -3.81 5.59 15.94
N SER A 48 -4.52 4.52 15.56
CA SER A 48 -5.01 4.36 14.18
C SER A 48 -6.07 5.41 13.85
N LEU A 49 -5.90 6.09 12.72
CA LEU A 49 -6.88 7.04 12.17
C LEU A 49 -7.98 6.35 11.37
N GLN A 50 -7.87 5.04 11.15
CA GLN A 50 -8.78 4.29 10.27
C GLN A 50 -10.28 4.44 10.64
N PRO A 51 -10.71 4.34 11.91
CA PRO A 51 -12.13 4.46 12.24
C PRO A 51 -12.70 5.83 11.90
N GLN A 52 -11.93 6.90 12.16
CA GLN A 52 -12.32 8.27 11.85
C GLN A 52 -12.43 8.48 10.34
N ILE A 53 -11.42 8.02 9.59
CA ILE A 53 -11.41 8.09 8.12
C ILE A 53 -12.59 7.30 7.52
N GLN A 54 -12.94 6.15 8.08
CA GLN A 54 -14.06 5.35 7.59
C GLN A 54 -15.41 6.06 7.79
N LEU A 55 -15.60 6.74 8.93
CA LEU A 55 -16.80 7.56 9.17
C LEU A 55 -16.89 8.73 8.19
N GLU A 56 -15.77 9.42 7.96
CA GLU A 56 -15.70 10.54 7.02
C GLU A 56 -16.02 10.10 5.60
N ILE A 57 -15.42 9.00 5.13
CA ILE A 57 -15.71 8.41 3.82
C ILE A 57 -17.20 8.07 3.69
N ARG A 58 -17.79 7.42 4.70
CA ARG A 58 -19.21 7.06 4.66
C ARG A 58 -20.11 8.28 4.62
N SER A 59 -19.75 9.36 5.32
CA SER A 59 -20.46 10.64 5.23
C SER A 59 -20.44 11.21 3.82
N ILE A 60 -19.28 11.22 3.15
CA ILE A 60 -19.14 11.68 1.76
C ILE A 60 -19.98 10.81 0.81
N VAL A 61 -19.88 9.48 0.94
CA VAL A 61 -20.66 8.55 0.10
C VAL A 61 -22.16 8.70 0.33
N GLN A 62 -22.58 8.93 1.58
CA GLN A 62 -23.98 9.21 1.90
C GLN A 62 -24.45 10.51 1.26
N GLN A 63 -23.63 11.56 1.27
CA GLN A 63 -23.94 12.84 0.63
C GLN A 63 -24.11 12.67 -0.89
N LEU A 64 -23.18 11.96 -1.55
CA LEU A 64 -23.28 11.66 -2.99
C LEU A 64 -24.57 10.91 -3.35
N TYR A 65 -25.03 10.02 -2.46
CA TYR A 65 -26.30 9.32 -2.64
C TYR A 65 -27.50 10.25 -2.45
N THR A 66 -27.50 11.07 -1.39
CA THR A 66 -28.56 12.07 -1.13
C THR A 66 -28.71 13.04 -2.31
N ASP A 67 -27.59 13.48 -2.87
CA ASP A 67 -27.53 14.38 -4.03
C ASP A 67 -27.79 13.68 -5.37
N LYS A 68 -28.07 12.37 -5.34
CA LYS A 68 -28.41 11.52 -6.50
C LYS A 68 -27.29 11.39 -7.54
N PHE A 69 -26.03 11.62 -7.17
CA PHE A 69 -24.88 11.33 -8.02
C PHE A 69 -24.61 9.82 -8.14
N ILE A 70 -25.02 9.04 -7.13
CA ILE A 70 -24.91 7.58 -7.13
C ILE A 70 -26.23 6.94 -6.69
N ASN A 71 -26.47 5.70 -7.11
CA ASN A 71 -27.60 4.89 -6.68
C ASN A 71 -27.30 4.09 -5.40
N ALA A 72 -28.33 3.45 -4.84
CA ALA A 72 -28.20 2.70 -3.59
C ALA A 72 -27.19 1.55 -3.67
N LYS A 73 -27.13 0.83 -4.80
CA LYS A 73 -26.19 -0.27 -5.02
C LYS A 73 -24.75 0.23 -5.04
N GLN A 74 -24.49 1.36 -5.69
CA GLN A 74 -23.19 2.03 -5.70
C GLN A 74 -22.80 2.49 -4.29
N ARG A 75 -23.71 3.15 -3.56
CA ARG A 75 -23.49 3.55 -2.17
C ARG A 75 -23.08 2.36 -1.29
N ASP A 76 -23.84 1.28 -1.33
CA ASP A 76 -23.60 0.09 -0.49
C ASP A 76 -22.26 -0.59 -0.83
N TYR A 77 -21.90 -0.60 -2.13
CA TYR A 77 -20.58 -1.04 -2.55
C TYR A 77 -19.46 -0.14 -2.01
N LEU A 78 -19.60 1.18 -2.16
CA LEU A 78 -18.60 2.18 -1.75
C LEU A 78 -18.43 2.28 -0.23
N TYR A 79 -19.45 1.95 0.57
CA TYR A 79 -19.33 1.87 2.03
C TYR A 79 -18.33 0.84 2.53
N GLY A 80 -18.06 -0.18 1.70
CA GLY A 80 -17.12 -1.25 2.04
C GLY A 80 -17.52 -2.04 3.30
N PRO A 81 -16.62 -2.91 3.79
CA PRO A 81 -16.86 -3.69 4.99
C PRO A 81 -16.98 -2.81 6.23
N ASN A 82 -17.72 -3.29 7.24
CA ASN A 82 -17.79 -2.61 8.55
C ASN A 82 -16.46 -2.65 9.29
N ASP A 83 -15.69 -3.74 9.14
CA ASP A 83 -14.36 -3.90 9.69
C ASP A 83 -13.32 -4.03 8.55
N PRO A 84 -12.86 -2.91 7.96
CA PRO A 84 -11.87 -2.96 6.90
C PRO A 84 -10.51 -3.39 7.42
N ARG A 85 -9.74 -4.05 6.56
CA ARG A 85 -8.37 -4.45 6.87
C ARG A 85 -7.49 -3.22 7.10
N MET A 86 -6.67 -3.24 8.16
CA MET A 86 -5.62 -2.25 8.33
C MET A 86 -4.62 -2.28 7.16
N ARG A 87 -4.22 -1.10 6.71
CA ARG A 87 -3.18 -0.97 5.69
C ARG A 87 -1.87 -1.56 6.20
N LEU A 88 -1.23 -2.39 5.39
CA LEU A 88 0.03 -3.02 5.75
C LEU A 88 1.19 -2.38 5.02
N PHE A 89 2.19 -1.95 5.77
CA PHE A 89 3.46 -1.50 5.23
C PHE A 89 4.41 -2.68 5.01
N TYR A 90 5.07 -2.73 3.86
CA TYR A 90 6.16 -3.66 3.59
C TYR A 90 7.11 -3.08 2.53
N LEU A 91 8.28 -3.68 2.42
CA LEU A 91 9.33 -3.30 1.49
C LEU A 91 9.50 -4.37 0.42
N LEU A 92 9.84 -3.93 -0.80
CA LEU A 92 10.46 -4.79 -1.81
C LEU A 92 11.95 -4.47 -1.94
N PRO A 93 12.87 -5.43 -1.73
CA PRO A 93 14.31 -5.15 -1.76
C PRO A 93 14.79 -4.74 -3.16
N LYS A 94 15.54 -3.63 -3.25
CA LYS A 94 16.10 -3.07 -4.48
C LYS A 94 17.50 -3.61 -4.78
N ILE A 95 17.63 -4.93 -4.87
CA ILE A 95 18.91 -5.63 -5.14
C ILE A 95 19.51 -5.37 -6.54
N HIS A 96 18.88 -4.52 -7.35
CA HIS A 96 19.40 -4.07 -8.64
C HIS A 96 20.25 -2.78 -8.52
N LYS A 97 20.37 -2.23 -7.32
CA LYS A 97 21.27 -1.10 -7.03
C LYS A 97 22.67 -1.62 -6.72
N GLU A 98 23.68 -0.80 -7.01
CA GLU A 98 25.08 -1.11 -6.68
C GLU A 98 25.23 -1.40 -5.18
N SER A 99 25.92 -2.48 -4.83
CA SER A 99 26.04 -2.96 -3.44
C SER A 99 26.60 -1.92 -2.48
N ASP A 100 27.47 -1.05 -2.98
CA ASP A 100 28.15 -0.01 -2.20
C ASP A 100 27.18 1.11 -1.81
N THR A 101 26.06 1.24 -2.55
CA THR A 101 24.99 2.22 -2.31
C THR A 101 23.84 1.67 -1.48
N TRP A 102 23.95 0.43 -1.01
CA TRP A 102 22.92 -0.18 -0.19
C TRP A 102 22.80 0.53 1.16
N THR A 103 21.64 0.40 1.81
CA THR A 103 21.37 1.04 3.11
C THR A 103 22.48 0.75 4.11
N ILE A 104 22.90 -0.51 4.17
CA ILE A 104 24.19 -0.90 4.71
C ILE A 104 24.98 -1.49 3.54
N PRO A 105 26.12 -0.88 3.15
CA PRO A 105 26.90 -1.33 2.00
C PRO A 105 27.16 -2.84 2.04
N HIS A 106 26.91 -3.51 0.91
CA HIS A 106 27.05 -4.97 0.72
C HIS A 106 26.18 -5.87 1.62
N GLU A 107 25.30 -5.31 2.45
CA GLU A 107 24.55 -6.08 3.45
C GLU A 107 23.04 -5.88 3.33
N VAL A 108 22.55 -4.64 3.43
CA VAL A 108 21.12 -4.34 3.50
C VAL A 108 20.67 -3.52 2.30
N PRO A 109 20.03 -4.13 1.28
CA PRO A 109 19.55 -3.38 0.12
C PRO A 109 18.46 -2.37 0.51
N PRO A 110 18.35 -1.23 -0.19
CA PRO A 110 17.26 -0.29 0.04
C PRO A 110 15.91 -0.92 -0.29
N GLY A 111 14.86 -0.53 0.44
CA GLY A 111 13.51 -1.02 0.20
C GLY A 111 12.68 -0.09 -0.69
N ARG A 112 11.84 -0.62 -1.59
CA ARG A 112 10.70 0.14 -2.11
C ARG A 112 9.57 0.07 -1.08
N PRO A 113 9.17 1.18 -0.44
CA PRO A 113 8.05 1.18 0.49
C PRO A 113 6.75 0.94 -0.26
N ILE A 114 5.94 0.02 0.25
CA ILE A 114 4.60 -0.29 -0.23
C ILE A 114 3.63 -0.25 0.95
N VAL A 115 2.50 0.43 0.76
CA VAL A 115 1.35 0.37 1.65
C VAL A 115 0.25 -0.40 0.93
N SER A 116 -0.06 -1.60 1.39
CA SER A 116 -1.17 -2.39 0.86
C SER A 116 -2.50 -1.78 1.27
N ASP A 117 -3.26 -1.31 0.29
CA ASP A 117 -4.62 -0.81 0.47
C ASP A 117 -5.71 -1.88 0.23
N CYS A 118 -5.32 -3.13 0.00
CA CYS A 118 -6.26 -4.23 -0.26
C CYS A 118 -7.22 -4.42 0.92
N ASN A 119 -8.53 -4.40 0.64
CA ASN A 119 -9.61 -4.51 1.62
C ASN A 119 -9.59 -3.43 2.72
N SER A 120 -8.94 -2.29 2.49
CA SER A 120 -8.99 -1.14 3.39
C SER A 120 -10.31 -0.37 3.25
N CYS A 121 -10.48 0.69 4.05
CA CYS A 121 -11.65 1.56 4.00
C CYS A 121 -11.83 2.32 2.67
N THR A 122 -10.78 2.43 1.85
CA THR A 122 -10.82 3.11 0.54
C THR A 122 -10.84 2.16 -0.65
N TYR A 123 -10.69 0.86 -0.42
CA TYR A 123 -10.43 -0.12 -1.47
C TYR A 123 -11.52 -0.14 -2.57
N HIS A 124 -12.79 -0.24 -2.19
CA HIS A 124 -13.89 -0.26 -3.16
C HIS A 124 -14.06 1.07 -3.90
N ILE A 125 -13.71 2.19 -3.25
CA ILE A 125 -13.73 3.50 -3.91
C ILE A 125 -12.64 3.57 -4.97
N SER A 126 -11.42 3.10 -4.66
CA SER A 126 -10.34 3.00 -5.64
C SER A 126 -10.72 2.08 -6.80
N GLN A 127 -11.32 0.91 -6.54
CA GLN A 127 -11.81 0.02 -7.60
C GLN A 127 -12.89 0.67 -8.46
N TYR A 128 -13.82 1.40 -7.84
CA TYR A 128 -14.88 2.09 -8.55
C TYR A 128 -14.32 3.18 -9.47
N ILE A 129 -13.40 4.01 -8.97
CA ILE A 129 -12.76 5.06 -9.77
C ILE A 129 -11.94 4.43 -10.91
N ASP A 130 -11.15 3.40 -10.63
CA ASP A 130 -10.32 2.70 -11.62
C ASP A 130 -11.18 2.08 -12.74
N HIS A 131 -12.34 1.51 -12.41
CA HIS A 131 -13.26 0.96 -13.40
C HIS A 131 -13.69 1.98 -14.46
N PHE A 132 -13.92 3.25 -14.08
CA PHE A 132 -14.33 4.30 -15.01
C PHE A 132 -13.15 5.05 -15.63
N LEU A 133 -12.08 5.32 -14.88
CA LEU A 133 -10.93 6.09 -15.35
C LEU A 133 -9.91 5.25 -16.10
N GLY A 134 -9.79 3.96 -15.78
CA GLY A 134 -8.86 3.03 -16.40
C GLY A 134 -8.95 3.06 -17.92
N PRO A 135 -10.13 2.85 -18.53
CA PRO A 135 -10.30 2.93 -19.99
C PRO A 135 -9.93 4.30 -20.60
N LEU A 136 -10.12 5.40 -19.86
CA LEU A 136 -9.77 6.74 -20.34
C LEU A 136 -8.25 6.97 -20.31
N SER A 137 -7.55 6.36 -19.36
CA SER A 137 -6.10 6.51 -19.21
C SER A 137 -5.29 5.85 -20.33
N VAL A 138 -5.82 4.77 -20.92
CA VAL A 138 -5.18 4.04 -22.04
C VAL A 138 -5.64 4.50 -23.43
N ASN A 139 -6.84 5.09 -23.53
CA ASN A 139 -7.39 5.51 -24.83
C ASN A 139 -7.15 7.00 -25.15
N TRP A 140 -6.37 7.72 -24.35
CA TRP A 140 -6.05 9.13 -24.61
C TRP A 140 -4.95 9.23 -25.69
N SER A 141 -5.35 9.27 -26.96
CA SER A 141 -4.48 9.71 -28.06
C SER A 141 -4.60 11.24 -28.21
N PRO A 142 -3.50 12.01 -28.07
CA PRO A 142 -3.52 13.45 -28.30
C PRO A 142 -3.47 13.78 -29.79
N LEU A 143 -4.39 13.26 -30.60
CA LEU A 143 -4.54 13.62 -32.00
C LEU A 143 -6.00 13.42 -32.45
N ASN A 144 -6.77 14.50 -32.30
CA ASN A 144 -7.80 14.96 -33.24
C ASN A 144 -7.79 16.49 -33.19
#